data_AF-A0A942ND60-F1
#
_entry.id   AF-A0A942ND60-F1
#
_cell.length_a   1.000
_cell.length_b   1.000
_cell.length_c   1.000
_cell.angle_alpha   90.00
_cell.angle_beta   90.00
_cell.angle_gamma   90.00
#
_symmetry.space_group_name_H-M   'P 1'
#
loop_
_entity.id
_entity.type
_entity.pdbx_description
1 polymer ?
#
loop_
_entity_poly.entity_id
_entity_poly.type
_entity_poly.pdbx_seq_one_letter_code
_entity_poly.pdbx_strand_id
1 'polypeptide(L)'
;MVVFLNCKKQALAIVNKTAKQAKLICSHCGLSKICSTRMAYKEGIKFELQQAAHLYFEAKLWLEMPFKNDIFWAYNWEHLGCLEEYISAKLREHKDRSHFTLLEKLPKFYHEAKNREGLLKVIAKLKAKQ
;
A
#
# COMPACT_ATOMS: atom_id res chain seq x y z
N MET A 1 4.97 4.04 1.92
CA MET A 1 4.89 5.10 2.95
C MET A 1 3.99 4.62 4.07
N VAL A 2 4.37 4.86 5.32
CA VAL A 2 3.70 4.32 6.52
C VAL A 2 3.54 5.40 7.59
N VAL A 3 2.69 5.14 8.57
CA VAL A 3 2.58 5.94 9.78
C VAL A 3 3.64 5.48 10.78
N PHE A 4 4.46 6.40 11.29
CA PHE A 4 5.39 6.09 12.39
C PHE A 4 4.67 6.15 13.73
N LEU A 5 4.65 5.05 14.50
CA LEU A 5 3.91 4.95 15.77
C LEU A 5 4.34 6.00 16.81
N ASN A 6 5.62 6.38 16.87
CA ASN A 6 6.10 7.30 17.89
C ASN A 6 5.63 8.76 17.66
N CYS A 7 5.63 9.24 16.42
CA CYS A 7 5.32 10.65 16.12
C CYS A 7 4.02 10.84 15.33
N LYS A 8 3.35 9.74 14.96
CA LYS A 8 2.13 9.69 14.12
C LYS A 8 2.25 10.43 12.79
N LYS A 9 3.47 10.70 12.33
CA LYS A 9 3.76 11.36 11.06
C LYS A 9 4.16 10.34 10.00
N GLN A 10 4.27 10.83 8.78
CA GLN A 10 4.71 10.04 7.64
C GLN A 10 6.14 9.54 7.85
N ALA A 11 6.34 8.27 7.52
CA ALA A 11 7.63 7.62 7.47
C ALA A 11 7.77 6.76 6.22
N LEU A 12 9.03 6.49 5.88
CA LEU A 12 9.41 5.66 4.75
C LEU A 12 9.90 4.32 5.27
N ALA A 13 9.27 3.24 4.81
CA ALA A 13 9.68 1.86 5.06
C ALA A 13 10.27 1.28 3.78
N ILE A 14 11.49 0.75 3.86
CA ILE A 14 12.26 0.19 2.74
C ILE A 14 12.76 -1.20 3.14
N VAL A 15 12.81 -2.13 2.19
CA VAL A 15 13.43 -3.44 2.38
C VAL A 15 14.59 -3.58 1.41
N ASN A 16 15.77 -3.89 1.93
CA ASN A 16 16.92 -4.30 1.14
C ASN A 16 17.00 -5.83 1.16
N LYS A 17 16.69 -6.44 0.02
CA LYS A 17 16.70 -7.90 -0.14
C LYS A 17 18.11 -8.49 -0.09
N THR A 18 19.09 -7.80 -0.67
CA THR A 18 20.49 -8.25 -0.67
C THR A 18 21.08 -8.25 0.73
N ALA A 19 20.83 -7.18 1.48
CA ALA A 19 21.30 -7.02 2.86
C ALA A 19 20.41 -7.74 3.89
N LYS A 20 19.28 -8.33 3.47
CA LYS A 20 18.29 -9.00 4.36
C LYS A 20 17.84 -8.11 5.52
N GLN A 21 17.61 -6.84 5.23
CA GLN A 21 17.28 -5.82 6.22
C GLN A 21 16.12 -4.95 5.77
N ALA A 22 15.21 -4.65 6.68
CA ALA A 22 14.20 -3.63 6.52
C ALA A 22 14.58 -2.40 7.35
N LYS A 23 14.35 -1.20 6.79
CA LYS A 23 14.61 0.09 7.46
C LYS A 23 13.36 0.97 7.41
N LEU A 24 13.02 1.55 8.54
CA LEU A 24 11.94 2.50 8.72
C LEU A 24 12.55 3.83 9.16
N ILE A 25 12.24 4.92 8.45
CA ILE A 25 12.83 6.24 8.66
C ILE A 25 11.70 7.27 8.73
N CYS A 26 11.67 8.07 9.80
CA CYS A 26 10.79 9.22 9.87
C CYS A 26 11.59 10.51 9.64
N SER A 27 11.31 11.22 8.55
CA SER A 27 11.95 12.50 8.25
C SER A 27 11.55 13.63 9.19
N HIS A 28 10.47 13.45 9.98
CA HIS A 28 9.98 14.49 10.87
C HIS A 28 10.64 14.47 12.26
N CYS A 29 10.81 13.30 12.86
CA CYS A 29 11.43 13.18 14.19
C CYS A 29 12.87 12.65 14.15
N GLY A 30 13.40 12.32 12.98
CA GLY A 30 14.76 11.79 12.80
C GLY A 30 14.96 10.35 13.26
N LEU A 31 13.97 9.74 13.92
CA LEU A 31 14.07 8.36 14.39
C LEU A 31 14.07 7.37 13.22
N SER A 32 14.92 6.36 13.35
CA SER A 32 14.92 5.21 12.45
C SER A 32 14.90 3.89 13.22
N LYS A 33 14.29 2.88 12.63
CA LYS A 33 14.29 1.49 13.10
C LYS A 33 14.82 0.60 11.99
N ILE A 34 15.65 -0.36 12.34
CA ILE A 34 16.18 -1.37 11.41
C ILE A 34 15.86 -2.74 12.00
N CYS A 35 15.43 -3.68 11.16
CA CYS A 35 15.26 -5.07 11.56
C CYS A 35 15.68 -6.00 10.42
N SER A 36 16.04 -7.23 10.76
CA SER A 36 16.37 -8.27 9.79
C SER A 36 15.11 -8.78 9.10
N THR A 37 15.20 -9.17 7.83
CA THR A 37 14.10 -9.87 7.16
C THR A 37 13.84 -11.20 7.89
N ARG A 38 12.57 -11.48 8.18
CA ARG A 38 12.17 -12.69 8.91
C ARG A 38 12.34 -13.90 7.98
N MET A 39 12.91 -14.97 8.50
CA MET A 39 12.85 -16.28 7.85
C MET A 39 11.64 -17.04 8.40
N ALA A 40 10.95 -17.75 7.52
CA ALA A 40 9.82 -18.60 7.88
C ALA A 40 10.13 -20.06 7.54
N TYR A 41 9.43 -20.93 8.25
CA TYR A 41 9.51 -22.37 8.09
C TYR A 41 8.13 -22.88 7.69
N LYS A 42 8.07 -23.66 6.62
CA LYS A 42 6.86 -24.37 6.21
C LYS A 42 7.28 -25.76 5.74
N GLU A 43 6.69 -26.78 6.35
CA GLU A 43 6.97 -28.18 6.03
C GLU A 43 8.48 -28.53 6.08
N GLY A 44 9.19 -28.01 7.08
CA GLY A 44 10.64 -28.24 7.24
C GLY A 44 11.53 -27.43 6.29
N ILE A 45 10.96 -26.73 5.32
CA ILE A 45 11.71 -25.88 4.37
C ILE A 45 11.83 -24.47 4.95
N LYS A 46 13.07 -23.98 5.02
CA LYS A 46 13.37 -22.60 5.41
C LYS A 46 13.31 -21.71 4.17
N PHE A 47 12.49 -20.67 4.22
CA PHE A 47 12.43 -19.67 3.16
C PHE A 47 12.44 -18.26 3.74
N GLU A 48 12.92 -17.32 2.95
CA GLU A 48 12.90 -15.91 3.32
C GLU A 48 11.49 -15.36 3.10
N LEU A 49 10.92 -14.76 4.14
CA LEU A 49 9.58 -14.21 4.06
C LEU A 49 9.61 -12.96 3.18
N GLN A 50 9.02 -13.05 1.98
CA GLN A 50 8.89 -11.92 1.07
C GLN A 50 7.58 -11.20 1.38
N GLN A 51 7.67 -10.06 2.07
CA GLN A 51 6.50 -9.26 2.44
C GLN A 51 6.74 -7.77 2.19
N ALA A 52 5.66 -7.00 2.16
CA ALA A 52 5.75 -5.55 2.02
C ALA A 52 6.46 -4.90 3.22
N ALA A 53 7.20 -3.81 2.97
CA ALA A 53 8.05 -3.17 3.97
C ALA A 53 7.33 -2.82 5.29
N HIS A 54 6.09 -2.36 5.19
CA HIS A 54 5.28 -1.95 6.35
C HIS A 54 4.98 -3.11 7.32
N LEU A 55 4.91 -4.36 6.82
CA LEU A 55 4.63 -5.55 7.62
C LEU A 55 5.80 -5.94 8.52
N TYR A 56 7.05 -5.59 8.18
CA TYR A 56 8.20 -5.85 9.06
C TYR A 56 8.18 -5.00 10.34
N PHE A 57 7.46 -3.88 10.30
CA PHE A 57 7.34 -2.94 11.40
C PHE A 57 5.94 -2.90 12.01
N GLU A 58 5.05 -3.79 11.55
CA GLU A 58 3.63 -3.82 11.94
C GLU A 58 2.98 -2.43 11.83
N ALA A 59 3.42 -1.68 10.81
CA ALA A 59 3.06 -0.29 10.61
C ALA A 59 1.88 -0.17 9.64
N LYS A 60 0.95 0.75 9.95
CA LYS A 60 -0.16 1.08 9.05
C LYS A 60 0.32 1.93 7.86
N LEU A 61 -0.34 1.81 6.72
CA LEU A 61 -0.03 2.63 5.56
C LEU A 61 -0.43 4.10 5.82
N TRP A 62 0.36 5.05 5.31
CA TRP A 62 0.04 6.48 5.43
C TRP A 62 -1.20 6.85 4.61
N LEU A 63 -1.31 6.22 3.44
CA LEU A 63 -2.39 6.42 2.47
C LEU A 63 -3.46 5.34 2.63
N GLU A 64 -3.96 5.19 3.85
CA GLU A 64 -5.04 4.26 4.19
C GLU A 64 -6.24 5.04 4.74
N MET A 65 -7.45 4.67 4.33
CA MET A 65 -8.68 5.26 4.87
C MET A 65 -9.85 4.26 4.78
N PRO A 66 -10.73 4.19 5.80
CA PRO A 66 -11.93 3.36 5.72
C PRO A 66 -12.85 3.83 4.60
N PHE A 67 -13.43 2.86 3.89
CA PHE A 67 -14.42 3.08 2.85
C PHE A 67 -15.54 2.04 2.97
N LYS A 68 -16.70 2.47 3.52
CA LYS A 68 -17.82 1.57 3.83
C LYS A 68 -17.36 0.42 4.75
N ASN A 69 -17.48 -0.83 4.30
CA ASN A 69 -17.07 -2.03 5.02
C ASN A 69 -15.65 -2.49 4.63
N ASP A 70 -14.97 -1.73 3.78
CA ASP A 70 -13.65 -2.04 3.25
C ASP A 70 -12.62 -0.96 3.65
N ILE A 71 -11.35 -1.22 3.32
CA ILE A 71 -10.25 -0.28 3.54
C ILE A 71 -9.65 0.08 2.19
N PHE A 72 -9.66 1.37 1.87
CA PHE A 72 -8.90 1.91 0.76
C PHE A 72 -7.45 2.11 1.20
N TRP A 73 -6.49 1.69 0.37
CA TRP A 73 -5.07 1.89 0.68
C TRP A 73 -4.21 2.06 -0.58
N ALA A 74 -3.13 2.82 -0.45
CA ALA A 74 -2.08 2.95 -1.45
C ALA A 74 -0.69 2.86 -0.81
N TYR A 75 0.32 2.46 -1.59
CA TYR A 75 1.69 2.27 -1.07
C TYR A 75 2.49 3.58 -1.07
N ASN A 76 2.31 4.39 -2.11
CA ASN A 76 2.95 5.67 -2.31
C ASN A 76 2.03 6.58 -3.15
N TRP A 77 2.46 7.81 -3.41
CA TRP A 77 1.67 8.80 -4.17
C TRP A 77 1.48 8.39 -5.62
N GLU A 78 2.48 7.73 -6.23
CA GLU A 78 2.37 7.17 -7.58
C GLU A 78 1.27 6.11 -7.66
N HIS A 79 1.24 5.16 -6.71
CA HIS A 79 0.18 4.15 -6.65
C HIS A 79 -1.19 4.81 -6.43
N LEU A 80 -1.28 5.86 -5.60
CA LEU A 80 -2.53 6.61 -5.41
C LEU A 80 -2.99 7.28 -6.73
N GLY A 81 -2.07 7.83 -7.51
CA GLY A 81 -2.33 8.39 -8.83
C GLY A 81 -2.81 7.34 -9.83
N CYS A 82 -2.15 6.18 -9.90
CA CYS A 82 -2.61 5.08 -10.75
C CYS A 82 -4.03 4.62 -10.38
N LEU A 83 -4.36 4.57 -9.08
CA LEU A 83 -5.71 4.23 -8.63
C LEU A 83 -6.73 5.31 -9.04
N GLU A 84 -6.38 6.58 -8.94
CA GLU A 84 -7.23 7.69 -9.36
C GLU A 84 -7.51 7.66 -10.86
N GLU A 85 -6.47 7.49 -11.69
CA GLU A 85 -6.59 7.33 -13.13
C GLU A 85 -7.46 6.13 -13.48
N TYR A 86 -7.25 5.00 -12.80
CA TYR A 86 -8.03 3.78 -13.01
C TYR A 86 -9.51 3.95 -12.66
N ILE A 87 -9.81 4.55 -11.50
CA ILE A 87 -11.19 4.78 -11.03
C ILE A 87 -11.87 5.89 -11.86
N SER A 88 -11.12 6.89 -12.31
CA SER A 88 -11.62 8.01 -13.11
C SER A 88 -11.76 7.70 -14.60
N ALA A 89 -11.01 6.74 -15.15
CA ALA A 89 -11.34 6.15 -16.43
C ALA A 89 -12.71 5.45 -16.27
N LYS A 90 -13.71 5.82 -17.08
CA LYS A 90 -15.04 5.19 -17.03
C LYS A 90 -14.84 3.66 -17.05
N LEU A 91 -15.33 2.97 -16.01
CA LEU A 91 -15.33 1.51 -15.84
C LEU A 91 -16.07 0.81 -16.99
N ARG A 92 -15.46 0.77 -18.18
CA ARG A 92 -15.81 -0.05 -19.33
C ARG A 92 -14.74 0.10 -20.41
N GLU A 93 -13.72 -0.73 -20.32
CA GLU A 93 -13.20 -1.42 -21.50
C GLU A 93 -12.99 -2.88 -21.12
N HIS A 94 -14.10 -3.63 -21.17
CA HIS A 94 -14.03 -5.07 -21.42
C HIS A 94 -13.56 -5.22 -22.87
N LYS A 95 -12.25 -5.06 -23.08
CA LYS A 95 -11.60 -5.55 -24.30
C LYS A 95 -10.84 -6.78 -23.85
N ASP A 96 -11.19 -7.89 -24.48
CA ASP A 96 -10.40 -9.11 -24.63
C ASP A 96 -8.91 -8.86 -24.35
N ARG A 97 -8.46 -9.12 -23.12
CA ARG A 97 -7.07 -8.89 -22.71
C ARG A 97 -6.60 -10.10 -21.92
N SER A 98 -5.70 -10.86 -22.53
CA SER A 98 -5.15 -12.12 -22.03
C SER A 98 -4.14 -11.95 -20.88
N HIS A 99 -4.06 -10.76 -20.26
CA HIS A 99 -3.09 -10.42 -19.23
C HIS A 99 -3.74 -9.60 -18.11
N PHE A 100 -3.92 -10.23 -16.95
CA PHE A 100 -4.36 -9.55 -15.72
C PHE A 100 -3.30 -8.56 -15.25
N THR A 101 -3.57 -7.27 -15.35
CA THR A 101 -2.75 -6.23 -14.73
C THR A 101 -2.93 -6.24 -13.21
N LEU A 102 -1.94 -5.71 -12.47
CA LEU A 102 -1.98 -5.64 -10.99
C LEU A 102 -3.27 -4.96 -10.47
N LEU A 103 -3.82 -4.01 -11.24
CA LEU A 103 -5.03 -3.25 -10.93
C LEU A 103 -6.31 -4.08 -11.09
N GLU A 104 -6.32 -5.12 -11.92
CA GLU A 104 -7.49 -6.00 -12.10
C GLU A 104 -7.64 -7.03 -10.97
N LYS A 105 -6.59 -7.22 -10.17
CA LYS A 105 -6.63 -8.05 -8.95
C LYS A 105 -7.08 -7.26 -7.72
N LEU A 106 -7.51 -6.01 -7.90
CA LEU A 106 -8.02 -5.21 -6.79
C LEU A 106 -9.33 -5.82 -6.24
N PRO A 107 -9.63 -5.56 -4.95
CA PRO A 107 -10.91 -5.93 -4.39
C PRO A 107 -12.08 -5.39 -5.21
N LYS A 108 -13.17 -6.17 -5.28
CA LYS A 108 -14.36 -5.86 -6.09
C LYS A 108 -14.87 -4.42 -5.93
N PHE A 109 -14.80 -3.86 -4.72
CA PHE A 109 -15.31 -2.53 -4.43
C PHE A 109 -14.63 -1.40 -5.23
N TYR A 110 -13.37 -1.58 -5.67
CA TYR A 110 -12.68 -0.63 -6.56
C TYR A 110 -13.31 -0.57 -7.95
N HIS A 111 -13.95 -1.66 -8.39
CA HIS A 111 -14.53 -1.79 -9.72
C HIS A 111 -16.04 -1.45 -9.75
N GLU A 112 -16.67 -1.25 -8.59
CA GLU A 112 -18.09 -0.95 -8.51
C GLU A 112 -18.37 0.51 -8.90
N ALA A 113 -19.14 0.73 -9.97
CA ALA A 113 -19.49 2.07 -10.44
C ALA A 113 -20.14 2.95 -9.35
N LYS A 114 -20.98 2.36 -8.48
CA LYS A 114 -21.61 3.04 -7.33
C LYS A 114 -20.61 3.56 -6.28
N ASN A 115 -19.39 3.03 -6.26
CA ASN A 115 -18.34 3.45 -5.33
C ASN A 115 -17.44 4.53 -5.89
N ARG A 116 -17.44 4.75 -7.21
CA ARG A 116 -16.50 5.63 -7.92
C ARG A 116 -16.40 7.03 -7.32
N GLU A 117 -17.52 7.73 -7.17
CA GLU A 117 -17.53 9.07 -6.57
C GLU A 117 -17.00 9.07 -5.12
N GLY A 118 -17.36 8.03 -4.36
CA GLY A 118 -16.88 7.87 -2.99
C GLY A 118 -15.38 7.63 -2.91
N LEU A 119 -14.84 6.77 -3.79
CA LEU A 119 -13.41 6.48 -3.88
C LEU A 119 -12.62 7.70 -4.33
N LEU A 120 -13.12 8.46 -5.30
CA LEU A 120 -12.50 9.73 -5.73
C LEU A 120 -12.47 10.76 -4.59
N LYS A 121 -13.53 10.85 -3.78
CA LYS A 121 -13.53 11.67 -2.55
C LYS A 121 -12.50 11.20 -1.53
N VAL A 122 -12.33 9.88 -1.38
CA VAL A 122 -11.29 9.30 -0.52
C VAL A 122 -9.89 9.68 -1.00
N ILE A 123 -9.63 9.54 -2.31
CA ILE A 123 -8.36 9.92 -2.93
C ILE A 123 -8.07 11.40 -2.73
N ALA A 124 -9.05 12.27 -2.96
CA ALA A 124 -8.89 13.71 -2.74
C ALA A 124 -8.51 14.04 -1.29
N LYS A 125 -9.16 13.39 -0.31
CA LYS A 125 -8.80 13.54 1.12
C LYS A 125 -7.39 13.06 1.43
N LEU A 126 -6.95 11.96 0.82
CA LEU A 126 -5.60 11.44 0.99
C LEU A 126 -4.55 12.37 0.36
N LYS A 127 -4.83 12.93 -0.82
CA LYS A 127 -3.96 13.92 -1.48
C LYS A 127 -3.80 15.20 -0.67
N ALA A 128 -4.84 15.63 0.06
CA ALA A 128 -4.74 16.77 0.97
C ALA A 128 -3.80 16.55 2.18
N LYS A 129 -3.30 15.32 2.40
CA LYS A 129 -2.26 15.01 3.41
C LYS A 129 -0.83 15.16 2.86
N GLN A 130 -0.67 15.37 1.56
CA GLN A 130 0.63 15.63 0.94
C GLN A 130 1.20 16.95 1.46
#